data_AF-A0A3R9NY99-F1
#
_entry.id   AF-A0A3R9NY99-F1
#
_cell.length_a   1.000
_cell.length_b   1.000
_cell.length_c   1.000
_cell.angle_alpha   90.00
_cell.angle_beta   90.00
_cell.angle_gamma   90.00
#
_symmetry.space_group_name_H-M   'P 1'
#
loop_
_entity.id
_entity.type
_entity.pdbx_description
1 polymer ?
#
loop_
_entity_poly.entity_id
_entity_poly.type
_entity_poly.pdbx_seq_one_letter_code
_entity_poly.pdbx_strand_id
1 'polypeptide(L)' 'MPGPTLQERLNILLEHLAEAEREYAAGIPYPDHIHGSWPEKISKLKQHIADIRELIANE' A
#
# COMPACT_ATOMS: atom_id res chain seq x y z
N MET A 1 0.65 12.21 -21.70
CA MET A 1 -0.35 12.09 -20.62
C MET A 1 0.39 12.39 -19.32
N PRO A 2 -0.04 13.37 -18.51
CA PRO A 2 0.55 13.55 -17.18
C PRO A 2 0.30 12.27 -16.37
N GLY A 3 1.33 11.79 -15.67
CA GLY A 3 1.19 10.62 -14.80
C GLY A 3 0.20 10.88 -13.65
N PRO A 4 -0.19 9.83 -12.90
CA PRO A 4 -1.12 9.99 -11.78
C PRO A 4 -0.56 10.96 -10.74
N THR A 5 -1.41 11.86 -10.27
CA THR A 5 -1.11 12.85 -9.22
C THR A 5 -0.72 12.16 -7.91
N LEU A 6 -0.06 12.89 -7.00
CA LEU A 6 0.27 12.34 -5.67
C LEU A 6 -0.97 11.87 -4.92
N GLN A 7 -2.10 12.57 -5.10
CA GLN A 7 -3.36 12.23 -4.45
C GLN A 7 -4.00 10.96 -5.05
N GLU A 8 -3.93 10.77 -6.37
CA GLU A 8 -4.33 9.51 -7.01
C GLU A 8 -3.45 8.34 -6.57
N ARG A 9 -2.13 8.54 -6.47
CA ARG A 9 -1.21 7.52 -5.96
C ARG A 9 -1.52 7.15 -4.51
N LEU A 10 -1.85 8.13 -3.67
CA LEU A 10 -2.27 7.89 -2.29
C LEU A 10 -3.53 7.02 -2.24
N ASN A 11 -4.53 7.34 -3.07
CA ASN A 11 -5.78 6.56 -3.14
C ASN A 11 -5.50 5.10 -3.54
N ILE A 12 -4.70 4.89 -4.58
CA ILE A 12 -4.31 3.55 -5.05
C ILE A 12 -3.62 2.76 -3.92
N LEU A 13 -2.68 3.39 -3.20
CA LEU A 13 -2.00 2.73 -2.08
C LEU A 13 -2.95 2.38 -0.92
N LEU A 14 -3.93 3.24 -0.63
CA LEU A 14 -4.95 2.96 0.38
C LEU A 14 -5.83 1.78 -0.02
N GLU A 15 -6.22 1.66 -1.29
CA GLU A 15 -6.96 0.51 -1.81
C GLU A 15 -6.14 -0.79 -1.66
N HIS A 16 -4.88 -0.77 -2.05
CA HIS A 16 -3.98 -1.93 -1.88
C HIS A 16 -3.75 -2.29 -0.41
N LEU A 17 -3.70 -1.31 0.49
CA LEU A 17 -3.58 -1.55 1.92
C LEU A 17 -4.83 -2.25 2.46
N ALA A 18 -6.01 -1.75 2.11
CA ALA A 18 -7.29 -2.32 2.55
C ALA A 18 -7.47 -3.76 2.02
N GLU A 19 -7.09 -4.00 0.76
CA GLU A 19 -7.08 -5.34 0.17
C GLU A 19 -6.13 -6.27 0.93
N ALA A 20 -4.88 -5.86 1.14
CA ALA A 20 -3.89 -6.66 1.85
C ALA A 20 -4.30 -6.98 3.30
N GLU A 21 -4.86 -6.01 4.02
CA GLU A 21 -5.38 -6.23 5.38
C GLU A 21 -6.58 -7.19 5.38
N ARG A 22 -7.46 -7.10 4.37
CA ARG A 22 -8.60 -8.01 4.20
C ARG A 22 -8.15 -9.44 3.91
N GLU A 23 -7.22 -9.63 2.98
CA GLU A 23 -6.70 -10.96 2.64
C GLU A 23 -5.94 -11.60 3.82
N TYR A 24 -5.15 -10.80 4.54
CA TYR A 24 -4.48 -11.23 5.76
C TYR A 24 -5.48 -11.65 6.84
N ALA A 25 -6.52 -10.85 7.09
CA ALA A 25 -7.57 -11.15 8.05
C ALA A 25 -8.41 -12.37 7.65
N ALA A 26 -8.58 -12.60 6.34
CA ALA A 26 -9.23 -13.78 5.79
C ALA A 26 -8.35 -15.05 5.88
N GLY A 27 -7.09 -14.93 6.29
CA GLY A 27 -6.15 -16.04 6.37
C GLY A 27 -5.74 -16.58 5.00
N ILE A 28 -5.89 -15.78 3.94
CA ILE A 28 -5.46 -16.15 2.59
C ILE A 28 -3.94 -16.26 2.61
N PRO A 29 -3.33 -17.34 2.09
CA PRO A 29 -1.89 -17.45 2.00
C PRO A 29 -1.33 -16.34 1.10
N TYR A 30 -0.21 -15.75 1.53
CA TYR A 30 0.43 -14.69 0.75
C TYR A 30 0.86 -15.24 -0.62
N PRO A 31 0.50 -14.61 -1.74
CA PRO A 31 0.70 -15.19 -3.07
C PRO A 31 2.18 -15.43 -3.40
N ASP A 32 3.09 -14.63 -2.83
CA ASP A 32 4.53 -14.78 -3.03
C ASP A 32 5.21 -15.40 -1.80
N HIS A 33 5.13 -16.73 -1.71
CA HIS A 33 5.65 -17.52 -0.59
C HIS A 33 7.18 -17.41 -0.40
N ILE A 34 7.91 -16.85 -1.37
CA ILE A 34 9.38 -16.80 -1.36
C ILE A 34 9.89 -15.40 -1.00
N HIS A 35 9.19 -14.34 -1.41
CA HIS A 35 9.67 -12.97 -1.30
C HIS A 35 8.88 -12.09 -0.32
N GLY A 36 7.98 -12.65 0.49
CA GLY A 36 7.45 -11.90 1.62
C GLY A 36 6.28 -12.52 2.35
N SER A 37 5.63 -11.67 3.13
CA SER A 37 4.49 -11.99 3.96
C SER A 37 3.48 -10.86 3.95
N TRP A 38 2.22 -11.16 4.27
CA TRP A 38 1.18 -10.13 4.43
C TRP A 38 1.60 -9.01 5.39
N PRO A 39 2.13 -9.29 6.60
CA PRO A 39 2.56 -8.23 7.53
C PRO A 39 3.63 -7.31 6.93
N GLU A 40 4.58 -7.85 6.17
CA GLU A 40 5.61 -7.05 5.50
C GLU A 40 5.03 -6.20 4.37
N LYS A 41 4.13 -6.75 3.55
CA LYS A 41 3.43 -5.98 2.49
C LYS A 41 2.62 -4.83 3.10
N ILE A 42 1.85 -5.11 4.13
CA ILE A 42 1.05 -4.11 4.87
C ILE A 42 1.96 -3.02 5.45
N SER A 43 3.08 -3.40 6.06
CA SER A 43 4.04 -2.43 6.63
C SER A 43 4.67 -1.54 5.56
N LYS A 44 5.09 -2.11 4.42
CA LYS A 44 5.63 -1.35 3.28
C LYS A 44 4.58 -0.40 2.68
N LEU A 45 3.34 -0.86 2.53
CA LEU A 45 2.23 -0.01 2.06
C LEU A 45 1.98 1.16 3.01
N LYS A 46 1.96 0.92 4.33
CA LYS A 46 1.82 1.98 5.34
C LYS A 46 2.97 2.99 5.27
N GLN A 47 4.20 2.53 5.07
CA GLN A 47 5.35 3.42 4.89
C GLN A 47 5.23 4.28 3.63
N HIS A 48 4.91 3.68 2.48
CA HIS A 48 4.68 4.44 1.24
C HIS A 48 3.53 5.45 1.35
N ILE A 49 2.45 5.10 2.06
CA ILE A 49 1.35 6.04 2.33
C ILE A 49 1.84 7.22 3.15
N ALA A 50 2.68 6.99 4.16
CA ALA A 50 3.26 8.07 4.97
C ALA A 50 4.15 8.98 4.11
N ASP A 51 5.08 8.41 3.33
CA ASP A 51 5.93 9.15 2.39
C ASP A 51 5.11 10.02 1.43
N ILE A 52 4.08 9.47 0.79
CA ILE A 52 3.24 10.25 -0.14
C ILE A 52 2.45 11.34 0.60
N ARG A 53 1.98 11.09 1.82
CA ARG A 53 1.30 12.11 2.63
C ARG A 53 2.25 13.25 3.00
N GLU A 54 3.50 12.94 3.34
CA GLU A 54 4.53 13.95 3.61
C GLU A 54 4.84 14.77 2.36
N LEU A 55 4.94 14.13 1.20
CA LEU A 55 5.13 14.82 -0.08
C LEU A 55 3.98 15.77 -0.40
N ILE A 56 2.73 15.32 -0.20
CA ILE A 56 1.53 16.17 -0.40
C ILE A 56 1.50 17.33 0.60
N ALA A 57 1.91 17.10 1.86
CA ALA A 57 1.91 18.15 2.89
C ALA A 57 3.01 19.21 2.70
N ASN A 58 4.08 18.86 1.98
CA ASN A 58 5.20 19.75 1.66
C ASN A 58 5.09 20.40 0.26
N GLU A 59 4.02 20.13 -0.49
CA GLU A 59 3.70 20.74 -1.79
C GLU A 59 2.77 21.96 -1.61
#